data_AF-A0A2E9F9C5-F1
#
_entry.id   AF-A0A2E9F9C5-F1
#
_cell.length_a   1.000
_cell.length_b   1.000
_cell.length_c   1.000
_cell.angle_alpha   90.00
_cell.angle_beta   90.00
_cell.angle_gamma   90.00
#
_symmetry.space_group_name_H-M   'P 1'
#
loop_
_entity.id
_entity.type
_entity.pdbx_description
1 polymer ?
#
loop_
_entity_poly.entity_id
_entity_poly.type
_entity_poly.pdbx_seq_one_letter_code
_entity_poly.pdbx_strand_id
1 'polypeptide(L)'
;MFRRIGPFLCALTLLPCPGLRGVEEGPRLPIPDKLVVLTFDDGNKSDLITVAPLLRKHGFGATFFITSGWLGGEQRLTWTGVRQLQEQGFEIGCHTVSHPNLLPLTAGEIRRQIKGFDHACAENQITKPVSFSYPGGHFDRRVLAILQDLGYGIARRGRDPERPLEDNGGNGRAYVPGDDHPFLIPSTMTRGIAAQEDYRIVQALAEARSGRITVLTYHGVPDVNRHCSTPVERFRRDMDYLRKSGATVIALRDLSRYVDLGRRPGDPFAPIVRRLGLRAAKPGCDNSGAVPHFSWQATSNGWAQKQVAYRLLVASSKTLLDRGEGDLWDSGKVTSTERKVTYDGPALVPGRTCWWKVQLWNRRDSAEIARITPYQSEEMITELHKSRSGPFSEASSFTVRPRR
;
A
#
# COMPACT_ATOMS: atom_id res chain seq x y z
N MET A 1 -10.96 -46.19 -64.80
CA MET A 1 -11.93 -45.70 -63.78
C MET A 1 -11.12 -45.04 -62.67
N PHE A 2 -10.94 -43.72 -62.74
CA PHE A 2 -10.08 -42.95 -61.83
C PHE A 2 -10.73 -42.85 -60.44
N ARG A 3 -10.08 -43.37 -59.39
CA ARG A 3 -10.45 -43.09 -57.99
C ARG A 3 -9.54 -41.99 -57.45
N ARG A 4 -10.14 -40.87 -57.07
CA ARG A 4 -9.50 -39.72 -56.41
C ARG A 4 -8.96 -40.12 -55.04
N ILE A 5 -7.72 -39.74 -54.78
CA ILE A 5 -7.06 -39.72 -53.47
C ILE A 5 -7.59 -38.48 -52.74
N GLY A 6 -8.21 -38.65 -51.57
CA GLY A 6 -8.61 -37.56 -50.68
C GLY A 6 -7.43 -37.10 -49.81
N PRO A 7 -7.36 -35.83 -49.39
CA PRO A 7 -6.23 -35.34 -48.60
C PRO A 7 -6.35 -35.80 -47.15
N PHE A 8 -5.26 -36.35 -46.62
CA PHE A 8 -5.06 -36.53 -45.18
C PHE A 8 -4.92 -35.14 -44.53
N LEU A 9 -5.94 -34.70 -43.81
CA LEU A 9 -5.85 -33.53 -42.94
C LEU A 9 -5.25 -34.00 -41.60
N CYS A 10 -3.95 -33.77 -41.43
CA CYS A 10 -3.26 -33.97 -40.15
C CYS A 10 -3.67 -32.82 -39.22
N ALA A 11 -4.66 -33.07 -38.35
CA ALA A 11 -5.05 -32.11 -37.32
C ALA A 11 -3.96 -32.07 -36.24
N LEU A 12 -3.06 -31.09 -36.35
CA LEU A 12 -2.17 -30.71 -35.26
C LEU A 12 -3.05 -30.09 -34.15
N THR A 13 -3.43 -30.89 -33.16
CA THR A 13 -4.02 -30.35 -31.93
C THR A 13 -2.96 -29.54 -31.21
N LEU A 14 -3.01 -28.21 -31.37
CA LEU A 14 -2.35 -27.26 -30.49
C LEU A 14 -2.91 -27.49 -29.07
N LEU A 15 -2.15 -28.21 -28.25
CA LEU A 15 -2.36 -28.23 -26.81
C LEU A 15 -2.16 -26.80 -26.29
N PRO A 16 -3.16 -26.19 -25.63
CA PRO A 16 -2.94 -24.89 -25.00
C PRO A 16 -1.88 -25.05 -23.90
N CYS A 17 -0.84 -24.21 -23.96
CA CYS A 17 0.09 -23.99 -22.86
C CYS A 17 -0.68 -23.77 -21.55
N PRO A 18 -0.25 -24.36 -20.41
CA PRO A 18 -0.86 -24.08 -19.12
C PRO A 18 -0.42 -22.68 -18.65
N GLY A 19 -1.05 -21.64 -19.21
CA GLY A 19 -1.04 -20.30 -18.65
C GLY A 19 -2.13 -20.19 -17.59
N LEU A 20 -1.73 -19.92 -16.35
CA LEU A 20 -2.54 -19.44 -15.22
C LEU A 20 -3.86 -20.20 -14.99
N ARG A 21 -3.80 -21.31 -14.23
CA ARG A 21 -4.95 -21.79 -13.46
C ARG A 21 -4.75 -21.47 -11.98
N GLY A 22 -5.71 -20.76 -11.41
CA GLY A 22 -6.05 -20.87 -9.98
C GLY A 22 -5.59 -19.73 -9.07
N VAL A 23 -6.12 -18.52 -9.27
CA VAL A 23 -6.61 -17.77 -8.09
C VAL A 23 -8.11 -17.98 -8.12
N GLU A 24 -8.65 -18.74 -7.16
CA GLU A 24 -10.08 -19.07 -7.14
C GLU A 24 -10.94 -17.81 -7.22
N GLU A 25 -11.81 -17.74 -8.23
CA GLU A 25 -12.88 -16.74 -8.38
C GLU A 25 -14.05 -17.02 -7.42
N GLY A 26 -13.74 -17.32 -6.17
CA GLY A 26 -14.73 -17.42 -5.10
C GLY A 26 -15.16 -16.03 -4.62
N PRO A 27 -16.36 -15.89 -4.03
CA PRO A 27 -16.74 -14.65 -3.37
C PRO A 27 -15.74 -14.36 -2.24
N ARG A 28 -15.16 -13.15 -2.28
CA ARG A 28 -14.20 -12.70 -1.26
C ARG A 28 -14.92 -12.44 0.07
N LEU A 29 -14.22 -12.69 1.17
CA LEU A 29 -14.69 -12.37 2.50
C LEU A 29 -14.73 -10.84 2.70
N PRO A 30 -15.69 -10.31 3.48
CA PRO A 30 -15.65 -8.91 3.87
C PRO A 30 -14.38 -8.62 4.68
N ILE A 31 -13.75 -7.47 4.45
CA ILE A 31 -12.59 -7.03 5.23
C ILE A 31 -13.08 -6.67 6.64
N PRO A 32 -12.71 -7.41 7.69
CA PRO A 32 -13.11 -7.05 9.04
C PRO A 32 -12.36 -5.80 9.50
N ASP A 33 -12.98 -5.04 10.40
CA ASP A 33 -12.22 -4.07 11.19
C ASP A 33 -11.11 -4.80 11.95
N LYS A 34 -9.97 -4.13 12.13
CA LYS A 34 -8.76 -4.64 12.75
C LYS A 34 -8.17 -5.86 12.02
N LEU A 35 -8.30 -5.92 10.69
CA LEU A 35 -7.48 -6.83 9.87
C LEU A 35 -6.03 -6.34 9.84
N VAL A 36 -5.12 -7.22 10.27
CA VAL A 36 -3.69 -6.96 10.36
C VAL A 36 -2.92 -8.01 9.57
N VAL A 37 -2.03 -7.55 8.70
CA VAL A 37 -0.99 -8.40 8.12
C VAL A 37 0.26 -8.26 8.96
N LEU A 38 0.85 -9.38 9.37
CA LEU A 38 2.06 -9.40 10.20
C LEU A 38 3.25 -9.94 9.40
N THR A 39 4.34 -9.18 9.34
CA THR A 39 5.52 -9.53 8.55
C THR A 39 6.83 -9.41 9.34
N PHE A 40 7.80 -10.26 8.99
CA PHE A 40 9.13 -10.32 9.56
C PHE A 40 10.17 -10.34 8.45
N ASP A 41 11.22 -9.54 8.57
CA ASP A 41 12.25 -9.41 7.53
C ASP A 41 13.59 -10.05 7.95
N ASP A 42 14.38 -10.39 6.93
CA ASP A 42 15.80 -10.80 6.98
C ASP A 42 16.10 -12.27 7.34
N GLY A 43 15.15 -13.02 7.91
CA GLY A 43 15.37 -14.43 8.29
C GLY A 43 16.24 -14.58 9.55
N ASN A 44 15.83 -13.94 10.63
CA ASN A 44 16.51 -14.00 11.92
C ASN A 44 16.27 -15.35 12.60
N LYS A 45 17.26 -15.89 13.34
CA LYS A 45 17.05 -17.13 14.10
C LYS A 45 15.89 -17.04 15.09
N SER A 46 15.66 -15.85 15.66
CA SER A 46 14.55 -15.56 16.57
C SER A 46 13.17 -15.73 15.93
N ASP A 47 13.06 -15.67 14.59
CA ASP A 47 11.82 -15.89 13.86
C ASP A 47 11.24 -17.28 14.17
N LEU A 48 12.10 -18.29 14.25
CA LEU A 48 11.71 -19.66 14.54
C LEU A 48 11.64 -19.94 16.05
N ILE A 49 12.64 -19.54 16.82
CA ILE A 49 12.75 -19.97 18.23
C ILE A 49 11.95 -19.11 19.21
N THR A 50 11.64 -17.86 18.83
CA THR A 50 10.92 -16.90 19.69
C THR A 50 9.56 -16.53 19.10
N VAL A 51 9.55 -16.08 17.83
CA VAL A 51 8.35 -15.50 17.20
C VAL A 51 7.32 -16.59 16.90
N ALA A 52 7.68 -17.63 16.16
CA ALA A 52 6.75 -18.68 15.72
C ALA A 52 5.95 -19.32 16.88
N PRO A 53 6.55 -19.69 18.04
CA PRO A 53 5.80 -20.22 19.19
C PRO A 53 4.77 -19.22 19.74
N LEU A 54 5.12 -17.93 19.81
CA LEU A 54 4.20 -16.88 20.29
C LEU A 54 3.04 -16.69 19.31
N LEU A 55 3.31 -16.62 18.01
CA LEU A 55 2.27 -16.49 17.00
C LEU A 55 1.29 -17.67 17.02
N ARG A 56 1.82 -18.90 17.13
CA ARG A 56 0.99 -20.11 17.25
C ARG A 56 0.12 -20.09 18.50
N LYS A 57 0.65 -19.65 19.64
CA LYS A 57 -0.13 -19.48 20.88
C LYS A 57 -1.32 -18.54 20.68
N HIS A 58 -1.17 -17.50 19.85
CA HIS A 58 -2.25 -16.55 19.54
C HIS A 58 -3.11 -16.95 18.34
N GLY A 59 -2.76 -18.02 17.61
CA GLY A 59 -3.44 -18.41 16.37
C GLY A 59 -3.26 -17.39 15.24
N PHE A 60 -2.15 -16.66 15.22
CA PHE A 60 -1.88 -15.63 14.23
C PHE A 60 -1.10 -16.18 13.03
N GLY A 61 -1.49 -15.76 11.83
CA GLY A 61 -0.69 -15.95 10.62
C GLY A 61 0.38 -14.86 10.48
N ALA A 62 1.44 -15.15 9.73
CA ALA A 62 2.50 -14.19 9.42
C ALA A 62 3.28 -14.57 8.15
N THR A 63 3.98 -13.58 7.60
CA THR A 63 4.92 -13.73 6.49
C THR A 63 6.34 -13.45 6.93
N PHE A 64 7.26 -14.38 6.68
CA PHE A 64 8.69 -14.23 6.87
C PHE A 64 9.35 -13.97 5.52
N PHE A 65 9.81 -12.74 5.29
CA PHE A 65 10.57 -12.34 4.11
C PHE A 65 12.04 -12.69 4.30
N ILE A 66 12.51 -13.70 3.57
CA ILE A 66 13.85 -14.27 3.76
C ILE A 66 14.84 -13.66 2.77
N THR A 67 16.04 -13.33 3.26
CA THR A 67 17.21 -13.00 2.43
C THR A 67 18.07 -14.25 2.31
N SER A 68 17.98 -14.98 1.19
CA SER A 68 18.53 -16.34 1.11
C SER A 68 20.04 -16.43 1.32
N GLY A 69 20.79 -15.44 0.84
CA GLY A 69 22.25 -15.35 0.98
C GLY A 69 22.74 -15.01 2.38
N TRP A 70 21.83 -14.69 3.32
CA TRP A 70 22.18 -14.46 4.72
C TRP A 70 21.93 -15.68 5.61
N LEU A 71 21.29 -16.72 5.09
CA LEU A 71 21.00 -17.92 5.87
C LEU A 71 22.29 -18.66 6.28
N GLY A 72 22.25 -19.26 7.46
CA GLY A 72 23.38 -19.96 8.08
C GLY A 72 24.01 -19.19 9.25
N GLY A 73 24.91 -19.87 9.97
CA GLY A 73 25.58 -19.31 11.15
C GLY A 73 24.73 -19.28 12.41
N GLU A 74 25.20 -18.57 13.43
CA GLU A 74 24.61 -18.63 14.78
C GLU A 74 23.33 -17.82 14.96
N GLN A 75 23.15 -16.75 14.18
CA GLN A 75 22.12 -15.74 14.44
C GLN A 75 21.07 -15.59 13.31
N ARG A 76 21.27 -16.25 12.16
CA ARG A 76 20.29 -16.32 11.07
C ARG A 76 19.68 -17.72 11.00
N LEU A 77 18.55 -17.85 10.32
CA LEU A 77 17.94 -19.17 10.08
C LEU A 77 18.84 -20.03 9.18
N THR A 78 18.66 -21.34 9.27
CA THR A 78 19.08 -22.29 8.23
C THR A 78 17.90 -22.58 7.30
N TRP A 79 18.13 -23.17 6.14
CA TRP A 79 17.04 -23.64 5.27
C TRP A 79 16.12 -24.65 5.96
N THR A 80 16.65 -25.51 6.84
CA THR A 80 15.85 -26.38 7.70
C THR A 80 14.90 -25.55 8.58
N GLY A 81 15.39 -24.47 9.19
CA GLY A 81 14.55 -23.58 9.99
C GLY A 81 13.49 -22.85 9.18
N VAL A 82 13.80 -22.42 7.94
CA VAL A 82 12.82 -21.83 7.01
C VAL A 82 11.74 -22.85 6.65
N ARG A 83 12.10 -24.11 6.40
CA ARG A 83 11.14 -25.19 6.13
C ARG A 83 10.23 -25.44 7.34
N GLN A 84 10.78 -25.43 8.55
CA GLN A 84 10.00 -25.57 9.78
C GLN A 84 8.98 -24.43 9.97
N LEU A 85 9.32 -23.19 9.60
CA LEU A 85 8.34 -22.09 9.60
C LEU A 85 7.19 -22.37 8.63
N GLN A 86 7.49 -22.82 7.41
CA GLN A 86 6.48 -23.20 6.43
C GLN A 86 5.60 -24.37 6.91
N GLU A 87 6.19 -25.43 7.47
CA GLU A 87 5.49 -26.59 8.02
C GLU A 87 4.56 -26.22 9.17
N GLN A 88 4.89 -25.16 9.91
CA GLN A 88 4.01 -24.56 10.93
C GLN A 88 2.87 -23.71 10.35
N GLY A 89 2.79 -23.59 9.02
CA GLY A 89 1.74 -22.88 8.31
C GLY A 89 2.05 -21.41 8.02
N PHE A 90 3.25 -20.92 8.33
CA PHE A 90 3.62 -19.53 8.02
C PHE A 90 3.95 -19.34 6.54
N GLU A 91 3.88 -18.10 6.07
CA GLU A 91 4.29 -17.75 4.71
C GLU A 91 5.79 -17.45 4.65
N ILE A 92 6.44 -17.98 3.62
CA ILE A 92 7.78 -17.57 3.21
C ILE A 92 7.66 -16.63 2.01
N GLY A 93 8.13 -15.40 2.18
CA GLY A 93 8.18 -14.37 1.14
C GLY A 93 9.61 -14.10 0.68
N CYS A 94 9.76 -13.46 -0.47
CA CYS A 94 11.06 -13.11 -1.04
C CYS A 94 11.56 -11.77 -0.52
N HIS A 95 12.80 -11.75 -0.02
CA HIS A 95 13.55 -10.54 0.31
C HIS A 95 14.86 -10.42 -0.48
N THR A 96 14.90 -11.01 -1.68
CA THR A 96 16.08 -11.14 -2.57
C THR A 96 17.17 -12.07 -2.02
N VAL A 97 18.26 -12.24 -2.79
CA VAL A 97 19.40 -13.04 -2.36
C VAL A 97 20.24 -12.30 -1.33
N SER A 98 20.56 -11.03 -1.56
CA SER A 98 21.58 -10.32 -0.79
C SER A 98 21.11 -8.98 -0.18
N HIS A 99 19.80 -8.72 -0.17
CA HIS A 99 19.21 -7.48 0.33
C HIS A 99 19.85 -6.18 -0.28
N PRO A 100 20.03 -6.08 -1.61
CA PRO A 100 20.63 -4.88 -2.20
C PRO A 100 19.61 -3.74 -2.29
N ASN A 101 20.09 -2.50 -2.34
CA ASN A 101 19.29 -1.41 -2.91
C ASN A 101 19.05 -1.72 -4.40
N LEU A 102 17.79 -1.82 -4.81
CA LEU A 102 17.40 -2.23 -6.16
C LEU A 102 17.45 -1.09 -7.17
N LEU A 103 17.41 0.18 -6.73
CA LEU A 103 17.37 1.35 -7.62
C LEU A 103 18.57 1.45 -8.57
N PRO A 104 19.84 1.30 -8.12
CA PRO A 104 20.98 1.41 -9.02
C PRO A 104 21.17 0.17 -9.93
N LEU A 105 20.44 -0.92 -9.67
CA LEU A 105 20.62 -2.17 -10.41
C LEU A 105 19.94 -2.11 -11.79
N THR A 106 20.51 -2.85 -12.73
CA THR A 106 19.90 -3.15 -14.02
C THR A 106 18.75 -4.15 -13.88
N ALA A 107 17.86 -4.22 -14.88
CA ALA A 107 16.78 -5.20 -14.89
C ALA A 107 17.29 -6.65 -14.81
N GLY A 108 18.43 -6.95 -15.43
CA GLY A 108 19.07 -8.26 -15.37
C GLY A 108 19.57 -8.61 -13.96
N GLU A 109 20.16 -7.66 -13.25
CA GLU A 109 20.60 -7.84 -11.86
C GLU A 109 19.44 -8.04 -10.89
N ILE A 110 18.38 -7.23 -11.03
CA ILE A 110 17.14 -7.39 -10.25
C ILE A 110 16.55 -8.78 -10.47
N ARG A 111 16.47 -9.24 -11.74
CA ARG A 111 15.99 -10.59 -12.05
C ARG A 111 16.87 -11.67 -11.44
N ARG A 112 18.20 -11.52 -11.44
CA ARG A 112 19.11 -12.49 -10.79
C ARG A 112 18.88 -12.56 -9.28
N GLN A 113 18.67 -11.42 -8.63
CA GLN A 113 18.36 -11.35 -7.19
C GLN A 113 17.06 -12.08 -6.83
N ILE A 114 16.01 -11.95 -7.66
CA ILE A 114 14.72 -12.59 -7.38
C ILE A 114 14.73 -14.07 -7.78
N LYS A 115 15.21 -14.40 -9.00
CA LYS A 115 15.29 -15.78 -9.47
C LYS A 115 16.26 -16.63 -8.65
N GLY A 116 17.36 -16.06 -8.16
CA GLY A 116 18.28 -16.76 -7.28
C GLY A 116 17.61 -17.15 -5.96
N PHE A 117 16.74 -16.29 -5.42
CA PHE A 117 15.92 -16.61 -4.26
C PHE A 117 14.92 -17.73 -4.56
N ASP A 118 14.20 -17.63 -5.68
CA ASP A 118 13.23 -18.66 -6.11
C ASP A 118 13.91 -20.03 -6.29
N HIS A 119 15.09 -20.05 -6.90
CA HIS A 119 15.88 -21.26 -7.12
C HIS A 119 16.31 -21.89 -5.78
N ALA A 120 16.84 -21.09 -4.86
CA ALA A 120 17.24 -21.59 -3.55
C ALA A 120 16.04 -22.11 -2.73
N CYS A 121 14.86 -21.49 -2.86
CA CYS A 121 13.62 -22.02 -2.30
C CYS A 121 13.28 -23.41 -2.87
N ALA A 122 13.36 -23.58 -4.19
CA ALA A 122 13.07 -24.86 -4.84
C ALA A 122 14.03 -25.97 -4.39
N GLU A 123 15.34 -25.68 -4.33
CA GLU A 123 16.36 -26.63 -3.85
C GLU A 123 16.12 -27.07 -2.39
N ASN A 124 15.52 -26.20 -1.58
CA ASN A 124 15.30 -26.43 -0.16
C ASN A 124 13.86 -26.84 0.19
N GLN A 125 13.04 -27.17 -0.82
CA GLN A 125 11.65 -27.63 -0.66
C GLN A 125 10.74 -26.58 -0.01
N ILE A 126 11.00 -25.31 -0.28
CA ILE A 126 10.13 -24.20 0.09
C ILE A 126 9.15 -23.94 -1.05
N THR A 127 7.88 -23.75 -0.70
CA THR A 127 6.81 -23.40 -1.64
C THR A 127 7.21 -22.14 -2.40
N LYS A 128 6.96 -22.11 -3.70
CA LYS A 128 7.30 -20.93 -4.53
C LYS A 128 6.71 -19.66 -3.88
N PRO A 129 7.55 -18.68 -3.53
CA PRO A 129 7.09 -17.42 -2.95
C PRO A 129 6.15 -16.69 -3.90
N VAL A 130 5.08 -16.08 -3.34
CA VAL A 130 4.10 -15.27 -4.09
C VAL A 130 4.12 -13.80 -3.67
N SER A 131 4.83 -13.49 -2.59
CA SER A 131 4.93 -12.16 -2.00
C SER A 131 6.38 -11.68 -1.94
N PHE A 132 6.55 -10.36 -2.04
CA PHE A 132 7.85 -9.71 -2.03
C PHE A 132 7.94 -8.57 -1.03
N SER A 133 9.12 -8.37 -0.46
CA SER A 133 9.47 -7.19 0.34
C SER A 133 10.62 -6.47 -0.33
N TYR A 134 10.46 -5.17 -0.61
CA TYR A 134 11.54 -4.35 -1.17
C TYR A 134 12.62 -4.10 -0.12
N PRO A 135 13.88 -4.56 -0.32
CA PRO A 135 14.99 -4.28 0.60
C PRO A 135 15.14 -2.79 0.85
N GLY A 136 15.11 -2.39 2.13
CA GLY A 136 15.17 -0.99 2.54
C GLY A 136 14.03 -0.09 2.03
N GLY A 137 12.94 -0.66 1.51
CA GLY A 137 11.83 0.12 0.92
C GLY A 137 12.15 0.74 -0.43
N HIS A 138 13.15 0.24 -1.15
CA HIS A 138 13.58 0.76 -2.45
C HIS A 138 12.78 0.14 -3.60
N PHE A 139 11.85 0.90 -4.19
CA PHE A 139 10.97 0.44 -5.27
C PHE A 139 10.94 1.42 -6.45
N ASP A 140 10.71 0.88 -7.64
CA ASP A 140 10.37 1.62 -8.86
C ASP A 140 9.43 0.78 -9.76
N ARG A 141 8.96 1.34 -10.89
CA ARG A 141 8.09 0.60 -11.83
C ARG A 141 8.82 -0.58 -12.49
N ARG A 142 10.16 -0.56 -12.62
CA ARG A 142 10.94 -1.65 -13.23
C ARG A 142 10.89 -2.89 -12.35
N VAL A 143 11.17 -2.76 -11.05
CA VAL A 143 11.11 -3.88 -10.10
C VAL A 143 9.69 -4.44 -10.07
N LEU A 144 8.67 -3.59 -10.07
CA LEU A 144 7.26 -3.99 -10.09
C LEU A 144 6.92 -4.85 -11.32
N ALA A 145 7.31 -4.41 -12.52
CA ALA A 145 7.11 -5.17 -13.75
C ALA A 145 7.85 -6.52 -13.72
N ILE A 146 9.09 -6.53 -13.22
CA ILE A 146 9.87 -7.77 -13.07
C ILE A 146 9.19 -8.74 -12.12
N LEU A 147 8.65 -8.28 -10.99
CA LEU A 147 7.93 -9.12 -10.05
C LEU A 147 6.69 -9.76 -10.70
N GLN A 148 5.92 -8.98 -11.46
CA GLN A 148 4.77 -9.47 -12.22
C GLN A 148 5.19 -10.54 -13.24
N ASP A 149 6.24 -10.29 -14.02
CA ASP A 149 6.76 -11.25 -15.01
C ASP A 149 7.26 -12.56 -14.38
N LEU A 150 7.72 -12.52 -13.13
CA LEU A 150 8.19 -13.70 -12.40
C LEU A 150 7.07 -14.45 -11.66
N GLY A 151 5.85 -13.91 -11.69
CA GLY A 151 4.65 -14.52 -11.12
C GLY A 151 4.42 -14.19 -9.64
N TYR A 152 5.05 -13.13 -9.11
CA TYR A 152 4.67 -12.59 -7.80
C TYR A 152 3.33 -11.85 -7.94
N GLY A 153 2.52 -11.85 -6.87
CA GLY A 153 1.20 -11.23 -6.88
C GLY A 153 1.10 -9.95 -6.04
N ILE A 154 1.94 -9.84 -5.01
CA ILE A 154 1.87 -8.79 -3.99
C ILE A 154 3.26 -8.40 -3.49
N ALA A 155 3.42 -7.14 -3.11
CA ALA A 155 4.66 -6.66 -2.54
C ALA A 155 4.45 -5.51 -1.56
N ARG A 156 5.30 -5.47 -0.52
CA ARG A 156 5.28 -4.43 0.51
C ARG A 156 6.53 -3.57 0.46
N ARG A 157 6.33 -2.25 0.52
CA ARG A 157 7.36 -1.21 0.30
C ARG A 157 7.81 -0.45 1.55
N GLY A 158 7.21 -0.69 2.71
CA GLY A 158 7.49 0.11 3.91
C GLY A 158 6.65 1.40 3.98
N ARG A 159 7.19 2.45 4.61
CA ARG A 159 6.43 3.67 4.96
C ARG A 159 6.59 4.83 3.98
N ASP A 160 7.72 4.89 3.30
CA ASP A 160 8.07 6.00 2.40
C ASP A 160 7.35 5.87 1.05
N PRO A 161 6.95 6.99 0.42
CA PRO A 161 7.25 8.38 0.80
C PRO A 161 6.19 9.08 1.66
N GLU A 162 5.01 8.50 1.89
CA GLU A 162 3.91 9.24 2.55
C GLU A 162 4.17 9.63 4.01
N ARG A 163 5.06 8.91 4.69
CA ARG A 163 5.47 9.21 6.07
C ARG A 163 6.97 9.02 6.20
N PRO A 164 7.79 10.00 5.78
CA PRO A 164 9.25 9.85 5.76
C PRO A 164 9.83 9.59 7.14
N LEU A 165 11.00 8.94 7.18
CA LEU A 165 11.82 8.77 8.38
C LEU A 165 12.36 10.12 8.85
N GLU A 166 11.70 10.75 9.82
CA GLU A 166 12.21 11.96 10.49
C GLU A 166 12.86 11.66 11.85
N ASP A 167 12.65 10.45 12.37
CA ASP A 167 13.07 10.00 13.70
C ASP A 167 13.07 8.46 13.81
N ASN A 168 13.61 7.93 14.92
CA ASN A 168 13.90 6.53 15.26
C ASN A 168 12.69 5.57 15.16
N GLY A 169 12.22 5.31 13.93
CA GLY A 169 11.02 4.54 13.61
C GLY A 169 9.77 5.41 13.58
N GLY A 170 8.78 5.02 12.77
CA GLY A 170 7.54 5.79 12.64
C GLY A 170 6.46 5.04 11.87
N ASN A 171 5.23 5.46 12.09
CA ASN A 171 4.05 4.78 11.60
C ASN A 171 3.95 4.88 10.08
N GLY A 172 3.71 3.75 9.42
CA GLY A 172 3.18 3.74 8.07
C GLY A 172 1.69 4.06 8.08
N ARG A 173 1.11 4.16 6.90
CA ARG A 173 -0.36 4.24 6.73
C ARG A 173 -0.94 2.85 6.50
N ALA A 174 -2.23 2.66 6.79
CA ALA A 174 -2.95 1.47 6.37
C ALA A 174 -3.05 1.36 4.84
N TYR A 175 -3.00 0.14 4.35
CA TYR A 175 -3.31 -0.26 2.99
C TYR A 175 -4.79 -0.05 2.70
N VAL A 176 -5.09 0.55 1.54
CA VAL A 176 -6.44 0.78 1.04
C VAL A 176 -6.63 -0.03 -0.24
N PRO A 177 -7.23 -1.23 -0.15
CA PRO A 177 -7.54 -2.06 -1.30
C PRO A 177 -8.25 -1.31 -2.43
N GLY A 178 -7.85 -1.55 -3.68
CA GLY A 178 -8.39 -0.87 -4.86
C GLY A 178 -7.81 0.53 -5.13
N ASP A 179 -7.38 1.25 -4.09
CA ASP A 179 -6.66 2.53 -4.26
C ASP A 179 -5.15 2.32 -4.31
N ASP A 180 -4.61 1.53 -3.39
CA ASP A 180 -3.19 1.19 -3.36
C ASP A 180 -2.88 0.03 -4.30
N HIS A 181 -1.78 0.17 -5.05
CA HIS A 181 -1.31 -0.92 -5.91
C HIS A 181 -0.84 -2.12 -5.06
N PRO A 182 -1.22 -3.37 -5.39
CA PRO A 182 -0.86 -4.57 -4.61
C PRO A 182 0.64 -4.84 -4.47
N PHE A 183 1.46 -4.23 -5.31
CA PHE A 183 2.92 -4.27 -5.23
C PHE A 183 3.53 -3.08 -4.49
N LEU A 184 2.72 -2.17 -3.95
CA LEU A 184 3.20 -0.99 -3.23
C LEU A 184 2.47 -0.87 -1.90
N ILE A 185 2.22 -2.00 -1.25
CA ILE A 185 1.53 -2.08 0.03
C ILE A 185 2.38 -1.35 1.09
N PRO A 186 1.86 -0.30 1.75
CA PRO A 186 2.58 0.37 2.81
C PRO A 186 2.60 -0.48 4.08
N SER A 187 3.61 -0.28 4.93
CA SER A 187 3.66 -0.91 6.25
C SER A 187 4.19 0.01 7.34
N THR A 188 3.82 -0.33 8.58
CA THR A 188 4.31 0.30 9.80
C THR A 188 5.46 -0.54 10.35
N MET A 189 6.64 0.07 10.48
CA MET A 189 7.79 -0.57 11.12
C MET A 189 7.73 -0.42 12.64
N THR A 190 7.88 -1.53 13.35
CA THR A 190 8.01 -1.57 14.81
C THR A 190 9.50 -1.64 15.16
N ARG A 191 10.24 -0.54 14.97
CA ARG A 191 11.71 -0.58 15.10
C ARG A 191 12.20 -0.40 16.54
N GLY A 192 13.06 -1.30 17.02
CA GLY A 192 14.27 -0.97 17.80
C GLY A 192 14.10 -0.65 19.29
N ILE A 193 15.05 -1.09 20.13
CA ILE A 193 15.17 -0.74 21.56
C ILE A 193 15.25 0.79 21.80
N ALA A 194 15.61 1.56 20.77
CA ALA A 194 15.71 3.03 20.80
C ALA A 194 14.43 3.76 20.37
N ALA A 195 13.40 3.05 19.90
CA ALA A 195 12.12 3.70 19.65
C ALA A 195 11.39 3.96 20.95
N GLN A 196 11.01 5.22 21.15
CA GLN A 196 9.98 5.56 22.10
C GLN A 196 8.65 4.87 21.71
N GLU A 197 8.09 4.17 22.70
CA GLU A 197 6.65 4.05 23.00
C GLU A 197 5.82 2.85 22.50
N ASP A 198 4.94 2.42 23.41
CA ASP A 198 3.85 1.43 23.26
C ASP A 198 2.72 1.89 22.30
N TYR A 199 2.72 3.15 21.87
CA TYR A 199 1.61 3.78 21.13
C TYR A 199 1.49 3.40 19.63
N ARG A 200 2.53 2.83 19.03
CA ARG A 200 2.57 2.61 17.56
C ARG A 200 1.60 1.54 17.08
N ILE A 201 1.53 0.41 17.79
CA ILE A 201 0.60 -0.67 17.43
C ILE A 201 -0.85 -0.23 17.61
N VAL A 202 -1.13 0.60 18.63
CA VAL A 202 -2.45 1.19 18.89
C VAL A 202 -2.87 2.09 17.73
N GLN A 203 -1.99 3.00 17.29
CA GLN A 203 -2.25 3.91 16.17
C GLN A 203 -2.42 3.16 14.85
N ALA A 204 -1.55 2.18 14.58
CA ALA A 204 -1.66 1.35 13.38
C ALA A 204 -2.96 0.54 13.37
N LEU A 205 -3.36 -0.04 14.50
CA LEU A 205 -4.62 -0.78 14.61
C LEU A 205 -5.84 0.13 14.43
N ALA A 206 -5.78 1.37 14.92
CA ALA A 206 -6.83 2.37 14.74
C ALA A 206 -7.03 2.80 13.27
N GLU A 207 -6.05 2.58 12.38
CA GLU A 207 -6.22 2.80 10.94
C GLU A 207 -6.88 1.62 10.22
N ALA A 208 -6.82 0.40 10.77
CA ALA A 208 -7.41 -0.80 10.18
C ALA A 208 -8.92 -0.85 10.43
N ARG A 209 -9.68 0.00 9.76
CA ARG A 209 -11.14 0.05 9.84
C ARG A 209 -11.75 0.51 8.54
N SER A 210 -13.03 0.23 8.33
CA SER A 210 -13.77 0.67 7.14
C SER A 210 -13.09 0.21 5.83
N GLY A 211 -12.71 -1.07 5.79
CA GLY A 211 -12.06 -1.70 4.64
C GLY A 211 -10.56 -1.43 4.49
N ARG A 212 -9.93 -0.69 5.42
CA ARG A 212 -8.48 -0.48 5.45
C ARG A 212 -7.78 -1.57 6.24
N ILE A 213 -6.58 -1.93 5.83
CA ILE A 213 -5.80 -3.04 6.39
C ILE A 213 -4.44 -2.52 6.85
N THR A 214 -4.05 -2.86 8.07
CA THR A 214 -2.72 -2.47 8.57
C THR A 214 -1.71 -3.57 8.31
N VAL A 215 -0.51 -3.19 7.91
CA VAL A 215 0.63 -4.11 7.79
C VAL A 215 1.68 -3.72 8.83
N LEU A 216 2.05 -4.66 9.69
CA LEU A 216 3.10 -4.48 10.70
C LEU A 216 4.36 -5.23 10.28
N THR A 217 5.51 -4.55 10.37
CA THR A 217 6.80 -5.11 10.00
C THR A 217 7.75 -5.11 11.19
N TYR A 218 8.15 -6.32 11.60
CA TYR A 218 9.25 -6.60 12.52
C TYR A 218 10.47 -7.09 11.71
N HIS A 219 11.65 -7.11 12.32
CA HIS A 219 12.79 -7.86 11.81
C HIS A 219 13.01 -9.03 12.77
N GLY A 220 14.05 -9.01 13.61
CA GLY A 220 14.23 -10.01 14.67
C GLY A 220 13.67 -9.64 16.05
N VAL A 221 13.31 -10.68 16.81
CA VAL A 221 12.81 -10.61 18.20
C VAL A 221 13.65 -11.50 19.14
N PRO A 222 14.88 -11.11 19.52
CA PRO A 222 15.63 -9.95 19.06
C PRO A 222 16.32 -10.17 17.70
N ASP A 223 16.73 -9.08 17.07
CA ASP A 223 17.53 -9.08 15.83
C ASP A 223 19.03 -9.04 16.12
N VAL A 224 19.82 -9.51 15.17
CA VAL A 224 21.29 -9.43 15.15
C VAL A 224 21.77 -7.97 15.15
N ASN A 225 21.00 -7.09 14.51
CA ASN A 225 21.24 -5.67 14.40
C ASN A 225 20.40 -4.90 15.42
N ARG A 226 21.07 -4.24 16.37
CA ARG A 226 20.43 -3.47 17.46
C ARG A 226 19.35 -2.49 16.98
N HIS A 227 19.56 -1.84 15.83
CA HIS A 227 18.64 -0.83 15.28
C HIS A 227 17.36 -1.41 14.66
N CYS A 228 17.32 -2.73 14.39
CA CYS A 228 16.15 -3.48 13.93
C CYS A 228 15.57 -4.41 15.02
N SER A 229 16.27 -4.55 16.14
CA SER A 229 15.95 -5.50 17.21
C SER A 229 14.74 -5.08 18.04
N THR A 230 13.77 -5.99 18.17
CA THR A 230 12.62 -5.82 19.07
C THR A 230 12.82 -6.66 20.34
N PRO A 231 12.71 -6.07 21.54
CA PRO A 231 12.73 -6.85 22.78
C PRO A 231 11.59 -7.88 22.84
N VAL A 232 11.87 -9.09 23.33
CA VAL A 232 10.88 -10.18 23.41
C VAL A 232 9.64 -9.78 24.20
N GLU A 233 9.82 -9.11 25.35
CA GLU A 233 8.69 -8.64 26.17
C GLU A 233 7.84 -7.58 25.46
N ARG A 234 8.43 -6.78 24.58
CA ARG A 234 7.67 -5.83 23.77
C ARG A 234 6.84 -6.58 22.73
N PHE A 235 7.44 -7.50 22.00
CA PHE A 235 6.72 -8.30 21.01
C PHE A 235 5.57 -9.10 21.66
N ARG A 236 5.80 -9.70 22.84
CA ARG A 236 4.75 -10.39 23.60
C ARG A 236 3.57 -9.48 23.94
N ARG A 237 3.85 -8.26 24.41
CA ARG A 237 2.82 -7.25 24.71
C ARG A 237 2.04 -6.84 23.48
N ASP A 238 2.72 -6.64 22.36
CA ASP A 238 2.10 -6.31 21.08
C ASP A 238 1.14 -7.43 20.63
N MET A 239 1.56 -8.70 20.70
CA MET A 239 0.71 -9.84 20.33
C MET A 239 -0.48 -10.02 21.29
N ASP A 240 -0.26 -9.87 22.60
CA ASP A 240 -1.33 -9.86 23.61
C ASP A 240 -2.35 -8.74 23.32
N TYR A 241 -1.88 -7.55 22.93
CA TYR A 241 -2.74 -6.42 22.58
C TYR A 241 -3.57 -6.69 21.34
N LEU A 242 -2.99 -7.23 20.26
CA LEU A 242 -3.73 -7.61 19.05
C LEU A 242 -4.82 -8.63 19.38
N ARG A 243 -4.49 -9.65 20.18
CA ARG A 243 -5.44 -10.70 20.57
C ARG A 243 -6.58 -10.14 21.41
N LYS A 244 -6.28 -9.33 22.43
CA LYS A 244 -7.29 -8.67 23.30
C LYS A 244 -8.16 -7.68 22.53
N SER A 245 -7.63 -7.06 21.48
CA SER A 245 -8.36 -6.10 20.64
C SER A 245 -9.34 -6.77 19.68
N GLY A 246 -9.33 -8.11 19.56
CA GLY A 246 -10.13 -8.86 18.59
C GLY A 246 -9.61 -8.73 17.15
N ALA A 247 -8.32 -8.44 16.96
CA ALA A 247 -7.73 -8.30 15.63
C ALA A 247 -7.70 -9.63 14.89
N THR A 248 -7.98 -9.61 13.59
CA THR A 248 -7.72 -10.74 12.70
C THR A 248 -6.31 -10.58 12.16
N VAL A 249 -5.41 -11.54 12.41
CA VAL A 249 -3.99 -11.43 12.04
C VAL A 249 -3.63 -12.53 11.04
N ILE A 250 -3.17 -12.13 9.86
CA ILE A 250 -2.95 -13.02 8.71
C ILE A 250 -1.56 -12.85 8.10
N ALA A 251 -1.15 -13.83 7.29
CA ALA A 251 -0.03 -13.67 6.36
C ALA A 251 -0.43 -12.78 5.17
N LEU A 252 0.56 -12.19 4.51
CA LEU A 252 0.35 -11.30 3.35
C LEU A 252 -0.30 -12.04 2.17
N ARG A 253 0.06 -13.29 1.88
CA ARG A 253 -0.60 -14.12 0.83
C ARG A 253 -2.11 -14.25 1.02
N ASP A 254 -2.56 -14.25 2.28
CA ASP A 254 -3.96 -14.49 2.64
C ASP A 254 -4.82 -13.23 2.40
N LEU A 255 -4.23 -12.09 2.06
CA LEU A 255 -4.97 -10.90 1.62
C LEU A 255 -5.92 -11.20 0.46
N SER A 256 -5.54 -12.13 -0.43
CA SER A 256 -6.34 -12.56 -1.58
C SER A 256 -7.75 -13.07 -1.20
N ARG A 257 -7.93 -13.55 0.04
CA ARG A 257 -9.23 -13.98 0.59
C ARG A 257 -10.20 -12.82 0.81
N TYR A 258 -9.68 -11.61 0.99
CA TYR A 258 -10.45 -10.40 1.32
C TYR A 258 -10.40 -9.34 0.21
N VAL A 259 -9.31 -9.32 -0.55
CA VAL A 259 -8.96 -8.24 -1.48
C VAL A 259 -8.90 -8.75 -2.91
N ASP A 260 -9.53 -7.99 -3.81
CA ASP A 260 -9.31 -8.16 -5.24
C ASP A 260 -8.00 -7.51 -5.66
N LEU A 261 -6.95 -8.32 -5.75
CA LEU A 261 -5.62 -7.88 -6.19
C LEU A 261 -5.61 -7.47 -7.68
N GLY A 262 -6.62 -7.85 -8.46
CA GLY A 262 -6.81 -7.36 -9.83
C GLY A 262 -7.34 -5.92 -9.86
N ARG A 263 -8.12 -5.52 -8.85
CA ARG A 263 -8.61 -4.14 -8.70
C ARG A 263 -7.49 -3.25 -8.17
N ARG A 264 -6.87 -2.50 -9.07
CA ARG A 264 -5.69 -1.66 -8.79
C ARG A 264 -5.72 -0.38 -9.64
N PRO A 265 -5.01 0.69 -9.22
CA PRO A 265 -4.89 1.90 -10.02
C PRO A 265 -4.14 1.61 -11.34
N GLY A 266 -4.50 2.32 -12.41
CA GLY A 266 -3.82 2.20 -13.71
C GLY A 266 -2.35 2.62 -13.65
N ASP A 267 -2.06 3.72 -12.95
CA ASP A 267 -0.69 4.10 -12.58
C ASP A 267 -0.42 3.71 -11.11
N PRO A 268 0.56 2.82 -10.83
CA PRO A 268 0.93 2.44 -9.46
C PRO A 268 1.30 3.60 -8.53
N PHE A 269 1.86 4.70 -9.05
CA PHE A 269 2.33 5.82 -8.22
C PHE A 269 1.29 6.92 -8.03
N ALA A 270 0.29 7.01 -8.91
CA ALA A 270 -0.73 8.06 -8.83
C ALA A 270 -1.39 8.20 -7.44
N PRO A 271 -1.75 7.11 -6.71
CA PRO A 271 -2.29 7.24 -5.36
C PRO A 271 -1.30 7.83 -4.36
N ILE A 272 -0.02 7.45 -4.46
CA ILE A 272 1.06 7.94 -3.58
C ILE A 272 1.26 9.43 -3.82
N VAL A 273 1.46 9.83 -5.08
CA VAL A 273 1.64 11.23 -5.50
C VAL A 273 0.46 12.09 -5.07
N ARG A 274 -0.76 11.58 -5.27
CA ARG A 274 -1.99 12.24 -4.83
C ARG A 274 -1.98 12.50 -3.33
N ARG A 275 -1.62 11.50 -2.50
CA ARG A 275 -1.61 11.64 -1.02
C ARG A 275 -0.54 12.60 -0.49
N LEU A 276 0.53 12.81 -1.24
CA LEU A 276 1.60 13.79 -0.98
C LEU A 276 1.25 15.21 -1.46
N GLY A 277 0.15 15.39 -2.21
CA GLY A 277 -0.33 16.71 -2.62
C GLY A 277 -1.05 17.47 -1.50
N LEU A 278 -1.49 18.69 -1.84
CA LEU A 278 -2.29 19.53 -0.94
C LEU A 278 -3.66 18.92 -0.63
N ARG A 279 -4.08 19.07 0.61
CA ARG A 279 -5.40 18.69 1.10
C ARG A 279 -6.21 19.96 1.35
N ALA A 280 -7.51 19.88 1.11
CA ALA A 280 -8.44 20.89 1.59
C ALA A 280 -8.99 20.47 2.96
N ALA A 281 -8.77 21.32 3.95
CA ALA A 281 -9.27 21.18 5.31
C ALA A 281 -10.34 22.25 5.59
N LYS A 282 -11.18 21.98 6.59
CA LYS A 282 -12.28 22.87 7.03
C LYS A 282 -13.13 23.38 5.86
N PRO A 283 -13.70 22.49 5.02
CA PRO A 283 -14.59 22.91 3.94
C PRO A 283 -15.82 23.62 4.54
N GLY A 284 -16.02 24.87 4.15
CA GLY A 284 -17.15 25.70 4.56
C GLY A 284 -18.01 26.12 3.37
N CYS A 285 -19.31 26.29 3.59
CA CYS A 285 -20.23 26.83 2.60
C CYS A 285 -21.08 27.93 3.26
N ASP A 286 -20.87 29.18 2.87
CA ASP A 286 -21.75 30.29 3.23
C ASP A 286 -22.87 30.40 2.20
N ASN A 287 -24.07 30.04 2.62
CA ASN A 287 -25.29 30.08 1.80
C ASN A 287 -26.31 31.11 2.32
N SER A 288 -25.85 32.11 3.07
CA SER A 288 -26.72 33.17 3.62
C SER A 288 -27.21 34.15 2.55
N GLY A 289 -26.43 34.34 1.47
CA GLY A 289 -26.77 35.19 0.33
C GLY A 289 -27.53 34.48 -0.79
N ALA A 290 -27.73 35.19 -1.91
CA ALA A 290 -28.47 34.70 -3.08
C ALA A 290 -27.80 33.50 -3.79
N VAL A 291 -26.48 33.38 -3.67
CA VAL A 291 -25.67 32.28 -4.20
C VAL A 291 -24.71 31.75 -3.13
N PRO A 292 -24.48 30.42 -3.05
CA PRO A 292 -23.51 29.86 -2.10
C PRO A 292 -22.07 30.25 -2.42
N HIS A 293 -21.25 30.38 -1.36
CA HIS A 293 -19.81 30.58 -1.45
C HIS A 293 -19.09 29.47 -0.70
N PHE A 294 -18.23 28.73 -1.40
CA PHE A 294 -17.43 27.66 -0.83
C PHE A 294 -16.10 28.19 -0.35
N SER A 295 -15.59 27.70 0.77
CA SER A 295 -14.28 28.07 1.30
C SER A 295 -13.54 26.87 1.89
N TRP A 296 -12.22 26.95 1.92
CA TRP A 296 -11.36 25.89 2.47
C TRP A 296 -10.02 26.42 2.97
N GLN A 297 -9.30 25.59 3.70
CA GLN A 297 -7.92 25.80 4.09
C GLN A 297 -7.03 24.80 3.31
N ALA A 298 -6.02 25.29 2.62
CA ALA A 298 -5.02 24.43 1.98
C ALA A 298 -4.00 23.97 3.02
N THR A 299 -3.87 22.65 3.20
CA THR A 299 -2.94 22.03 4.15
C THR A 299 -2.12 20.94 3.46
N SER A 300 -1.01 20.55 4.08
CA SER A 300 -0.07 19.53 3.58
C SER A 300 0.40 18.67 4.75
N ASN A 301 0.98 17.51 4.44
CA ASN A 301 1.48 16.58 5.45
C ASN A 301 2.93 16.94 5.86
N GLY A 302 3.12 18.11 6.47
CA GLY A 302 4.44 18.55 6.97
C GLY A 302 5.37 19.18 5.93
N TRP A 303 4.87 19.41 4.71
CA TRP A 303 5.64 19.98 3.59
C TRP A 303 5.19 21.41 3.27
N ALA A 304 6.08 22.34 2.94
CA ALA A 304 5.72 23.75 2.72
C ALA A 304 5.13 23.98 1.30
N GLN A 305 3.96 23.40 1.04
CA GLN A 305 3.30 23.46 -0.27
C GLN A 305 2.31 24.64 -0.38
N LYS A 306 2.20 25.23 -1.59
CA LYS A 306 1.27 26.34 -1.89
C LYS A 306 0.26 25.93 -2.96
N GLN A 307 -1.01 26.33 -2.78
CA GLN A 307 -2.05 26.10 -3.79
C GLN A 307 -1.77 26.92 -5.06
N VAL A 308 -2.04 26.35 -6.23
CA VAL A 308 -1.96 27.04 -7.53
C VAL A 308 -3.19 26.81 -8.42
N ALA A 309 -4.01 25.80 -8.11
CA ALA A 309 -5.28 25.55 -8.79
C ALA A 309 -6.24 24.81 -7.87
N TYR A 310 -7.52 24.83 -8.22
CA TYR A 310 -8.56 24.03 -7.57
C TYR A 310 -9.52 23.42 -8.60
N ARG A 311 -10.32 22.45 -8.16
CA ARG A 311 -11.52 21.96 -8.84
C ARG A 311 -12.60 21.68 -7.81
N LEU A 312 -13.76 22.29 -7.97
CA LEU A 312 -14.94 22.11 -7.13
C LEU A 312 -15.93 21.22 -7.85
N LEU A 313 -16.45 20.24 -7.11
CA LEU A 313 -17.60 19.44 -7.53
C LEU A 313 -18.73 19.71 -6.56
N VAL A 314 -19.92 20.01 -7.09
CA VAL A 314 -21.17 20.11 -6.35
C VAL A 314 -22.14 19.13 -6.96
N ALA A 315 -22.76 18.32 -6.11
CA ALA A 315 -23.70 17.30 -6.54
C ALA A 315 -24.98 17.28 -5.71
N SER A 316 -26.01 16.72 -6.32
CA SER A 316 -27.30 16.52 -5.69
C SER A 316 -27.34 15.37 -4.69
N SER A 317 -26.30 14.52 -4.66
CA SER A 317 -26.15 13.44 -3.68
C SER A 317 -24.68 13.17 -3.35
N LYS A 318 -24.42 12.61 -2.17
CA LYS A 318 -23.07 12.18 -1.78
C LYS A 318 -22.54 11.06 -2.69
N THR A 319 -23.39 10.14 -3.13
CA THR A 319 -23.01 9.01 -3.99
C THR A 319 -22.43 9.48 -5.33
N LEU A 320 -22.99 10.54 -5.93
CA LEU A 320 -22.43 11.13 -7.15
C LEU A 320 -21.03 11.70 -6.90
N LEU A 321 -20.84 12.43 -5.80
CA LEU A 321 -19.50 12.90 -5.44
C LEU A 321 -18.54 11.76 -5.15
N ASP A 322 -18.96 10.68 -4.51
CA ASP A 322 -18.09 9.53 -4.25
C ASP A 322 -17.58 8.90 -5.58
N ARG A 323 -18.34 9.03 -6.67
CA ARG A 323 -17.93 8.68 -8.05
C ARG A 323 -17.13 9.76 -8.78
N GLY A 324 -16.99 10.95 -8.19
CA GLY A 324 -16.28 12.09 -8.80
C GLY A 324 -17.14 12.90 -9.76
N GLU A 325 -18.46 12.80 -9.65
CA GLU A 325 -19.42 13.48 -10.52
C GLU A 325 -20.05 14.67 -9.78
N GLY A 326 -19.94 15.87 -10.38
CA GLY A 326 -20.62 17.08 -9.92
C GLY A 326 -21.78 17.43 -10.84
N ASP A 327 -22.92 16.75 -10.71
CA ASP A 327 -24.10 16.92 -11.58
C ASP A 327 -24.71 18.33 -11.49
N LEU A 328 -24.51 19.02 -10.37
CA LEU A 328 -24.95 20.40 -10.20
C LEU A 328 -23.88 21.38 -10.66
N TRP A 329 -22.61 21.12 -10.37
CA TRP A 329 -21.52 21.96 -10.86
C TRP A 329 -20.19 21.24 -10.82
N ASP A 330 -19.40 21.41 -11.88
CA ASP A 330 -18.00 21.04 -11.94
C ASP A 330 -17.24 22.24 -12.48
N SER A 331 -16.39 22.85 -11.64
CA SER A 331 -15.62 24.02 -12.07
C SER A 331 -14.55 23.69 -13.12
N GLY A 332 -14.27 22.41 -13.37
CA GLY A 332 -13.04 21.99 -14.00
C GLY A 332 -11.81 22.41 -13.19
N LYS A 333 -10.62 22.27 -13.77
CA LYS A 333 -9.38 22.78 -13.15
C LYS A 333 -9.28 24.29 -13.37
N VAL A 334 -9.42 25.07 -12.30
CA VAL A 334 -9.26 26.52 -12.31
C VAL A 334 -7.89 26.88 -11.75
N THR A 335 -7.03 27.49 -12.56
CA THR A 335 -5.72 28.00 -12.12
C THR A 335 -5.91 29.26 -11.28
N SER A 336 -5.87 29.11 -9.96
CA SER A 336 -6.08 30.20 -9.01
C SER A 336 -5.58 29.83 -7.61
N THR A 337 -5.13 30.84 -6.87
CA THR A 337 -4.76 30.76 -5.46
C THR A 337 -5.92 31.05 -4.52
N GLU A 338 -7.10 31.39 -5.07
CA GLU A 338 -8.30 31.69 -4.29
C GLU A 338 -8.73 30.50 -3.42
N ARG A 339 -9.25 30.82 -2.24
CA ARG A 339 -9.71 29.83 -1.25
C ARG A 339 -11.17 30.04 -0.84
N LYS A 340 -11.82 31.00 -1.49
CA LYS A 340 -13.26 31.26 -1.40
C LYS A 340 -13.76 31.46 -2.82
N VAL A 341 -14.77 30.70 -3.21
CA VAL A 341 -15.27 30.67 -4.59
C VAL A 341 -16.79 30.67 -4.58
N THR A 342 -17.37 31.53 -5.40
CA THR A 342 -18.81 31.61 -5.60
C THR A 342 -19.27 30.45 -6.48
N TYR A 343 -20.40 29.84 -6.12
CA TYR A 343 -21.06 28.84 -6.95
C TYR A 343 -21.43 29.43 -8.32
N ASP A 344 -21.02 28.78 -9.40
CA ASP A 344 -21.23 29.22 -10.79
C ASP A 344 -21.97 28.16 -11.64
N GLY A 345 -22.69 27.25 -10.98
CA GLY A 345 -23.53 26.25 -11.65
C GLY A 345 -24.97 26.75 -11.88
N PRO A 346 -25.86 25.89 -12.43
CA PRO A 346 -27.27 26.18 -12.58
C PRO A 346 -27.96 26.47 -11.25
N ALA A 347 -29.09 27.18 -11.30
CA ALA A 347 -29.86 27.57 -10.13
C ALA A 347 -30.19 26.36 -9.23
N LEU A 348 -29.89 26.48 -7.94
CA LEU A 348 -30.13 25.44 -6.95
C LEU A 348 -31.56 25.47 -6.44
N VAL A 349 -32.13 24.29 -6.17
CA VAL A 349 -33.50 24.14 -5.67
C VAL A 349 -33.54 24.45 -4.17
N PRO A 350 -34.35 25.44 -3.71
CA PRO A 350 -34.53 25.74 -2.30
C PRO A 350 -34.96 24.53 -1.46
N GLY A 351 -34.45 24.44 -0.22
CA GLY A 351 -34.74 23.36 0.72
C GLY A 351 -34.00 22.05 0.41
N ARG A 352 -33.35 21.91 -0.75
CA ARG A 352 -32.60 20.70 -1.11
C ARG A 352 -31.24 20.71 -0.43
N THR A 353 -30.84 19.56 0.11
CA THR A 353 -29.46 19.32 0.54
C THR A 353 -28.60 18.98 -0.67
N CYS A 354 -27.54 19.74 -0.86
CA CYS A 354 -26.49 19.51 -1.84
C CYS A 354 -25.21 19.10 -1.13
N TRP A 355 -24.34 18.41 -1.88
CA TRP A 355 -23.04 17.98 -1.42
C TRP A 355 -21.97 18.63 -2.27
N TRP A 356 -20.79 18.88 -1.71
CA TRP A 356 -19.66 19.38 -2.48
C TRP A 356 -18.33 18.86 -1.93
N LYS A 357 -17.31 18.89 -2.79
CA LYS A 357 -15.91 18.62 -2.42
C LYS A 357 -14.97 19.42 -3.32
N VAL A 358 -13.76 19.64 -2.84
CA VAL A 358 -12.73 20.40 -3.57
C VAL A 358 -11.43 19.62 -3.67
N GLN A 359 -10.78 19.67 -4.82
CA GLN A 359 -9.43 19.15 -5.06
C GLN A 359 -8.49 20.32 -5.33
N LEU A 360 -7.27 20.23 -4.80
CA LEU A 360 -6.26 21.29 -4.93
C LEU A 360 -5.06 20.80 -5.72
N TRP A 361 -4.40 21.72 -6.43
CA TRP A 361 -3.07 21.50 -7.00
C TRP A 361 -2.04 22.34 -6.27
N ASN A 362 -0.86 21.77 -6.11
CA ASN A 362 0.26 22.45 -5.49
C ASN A 362 1.22 23.08 -6.51
N ARG A 363 2.02 24.01 -6.00
CA ARG A 363 3.29 24.42 -6.61
C ARG A 363 4.36 23.40 -6.26
N ARG A 364 5.35 23.26 -7.14
CA ARG A 364 6.61 22.54 -6.86
C ARG A 364 7.24 23.05 -5.57
N ASP A 365 7.62 22.14 -4.69
CA ASP A 365 8.44 22.42 -3.51
C ASP A 365 9.77 21.66 -3.67
N SER A 366 10.80 22.36 -4.14
CA SER A 366 12.12 21.76 -4.35
C SER A 366 12.80 21.34 -3.04
N ALA A 367 12.44 21.96 -1.91
CA ALA A 367 13.02 21.61 -0.61
C ALA A 367 12.42 20.30 -0.07
N GLU A 368 11.10 20.11 -0.23
CA GLU A 368 10.44 18.81 0.02
C GLU A 368 11.13 17.70 -0.76
N ILE A 369 11.34 17.93 -2.06
CA ILE A 369 11.91 16.93 -2.96
C ILE A 369 13.35 16.60 -2.55
N ALA A 370 14.19 17.62 -2.33
CA ALA A 370 15.58 17.43 -1.91
C ALA A 370 15.71 16.58 -0.63
N ARG A 371 14.75 16.70 0.32
CA ARG A 371 14.76 15.94 1.58
C ARG A 371 14.52 14.44 1.38
N ILE A 372 13.71 14.05 0.40
CA ILE A 372 13.35 12.65 0.15
C ILE A 372 14.17 12.00 -0.98
N THR A 373 14.85 12.80 -1.81
CA THR A 373 15.70 12.32 -2.91
C THR A 373 16.63 11.18 -2.51
N PRO A 374 17.33 11.20 -1.35
CA PRO A 374 18.22 10.10 -0.98
C PRO A 374 17.51 8.75 -0.78
N TYR A 375 16.19 8.74 -0.62
CA TYR A 375 15.39 7.58 -0.21
C TYR A 375 14.34 7.17 -1.26
N GLN A 376 14.29 7.81 -2.43
CA GLN A 376 13.26 7.58 -3.44
C GLN A 376 13.87 7.40 -4.84
N SER A 377 13.16 6.70 -5.72
CA SER A 377 13.60 6.52 -7.12
C SER A 377 13.58 7.83 -7.90
N GLU A 378 14.47 7.98 -8.89
CA GLU A 378 14.48 9.13 -9.81
C GLU A 378 13.12 9.34 -10.50
N GLU A 379 12.43 8.25 -10.79
CA GLU A 379 11.08 8.23 -11.33
C GLU A 379 10.07 8.87 -10.37
N MET A 380 10.04 8.45 -9.10
CA MET A 380 9.19 9.06 -8.07
C MET A 380 9.53 10.54 -7.89
N ILE A 381 10.82 10.87 -7.84
CA ILE A 381 11.30 12.25 -7.72
C ILE A 381 10.85 13.10 -8.90
N THR A 382 10.86 12.56 -10.12
CA THR A 382 10.38 13.25 -11.33
C THR A 382 8.87 13.51 -11.27
N GLU A 383 8.07 12.56 -10.79
CA GLU A 383 6.64 12.77 -10.55
C GLU A 383 6.39 13.85 -9.49
N LEU A 384 7.17 13.87 -8.42
CA LEU A 384 7.04 14.87 -7.35
C LEU A 384 7.48 16.26 -7.77
N HIS A 385 8.36 16.36 -8.77
CA HIS A 385 8.65 17.62 -9.46
C HIS A 385 7.48 18.11 -10.30
N LYS A 386 6.40 17.39 -10.59
CA LYS A 386 5.27 17.95 -11.36
C LYS A 386 4.30 18.71 -10.43
N SER A 387 3.55 19.67 -10.99
CA SER A 387 2.37 20.18 -10.27
C SER A 387 1.38 19.03 -10.17
N ARG A 388 1.02 18.68 -8.94
CA ARG A 388 0.25 17.48 -8.64
C ARG A 388 -1.10 17.84 -8.03
N SER A 389 -2.13 17.12 -8.43
CA SER A 389 -3.42 17.15 -7.75
C SER A 389 -3.31 16.39 -6.43
N GLY A 390 -3.72 17.00 -5.33
CA GLY A 390 -3.95 16.29 -4.08
C GLY A 390 -5.23 15.45 -4.10
N PRO A 391 -5.61 14.82 -2.97
CA PRO A 391 -6.91 14.18 -2.89
C PRO A 391 -8.03 15.23 -2.91
N PHE A 392 -9.23 14.83 -3.31
CA PHE A 392 -10.42 15.62 -2.96
C PHE A 392 -10.58 15.68 -1.44
N SER A 393 -11.18 16.77 -0.94
CA SER A 393 -11.68 16.83 0.42
C SER A 393 -12.72 15.73 0.68
N GLU A 394 -12.94 15.42 1.95
CA GLU A 394 -14.19 14.77 2.35
C GLU A 394 -15.39 15.59 1.84
N ALA A 395 -16.46 14.90 1.49
CA ALA A 395 -17.67 15.56 1.03
C ALA A 395 -18.32 16.34 2.18
N SER A 396 -18.62 17.61 1.94
CA SER A 396 -19.38 18.47 2.86
C SER A 396 -20.76 18.73 2.27
N SER A 397 -21.75 18.98 3.12
CA SER A 397 -23.13 19.25 2.67
C SER A 397 -23.58 20.64 3.08
N PHE A 398 -24.55 21.17 2.35
CA PHE A 398 -25.27 22.39 2.69
C PHE A 398 -26.71 22.28 2.19
N THR A 399 -27.64 22.93 2.89
CA THR A 399 -29.05 22.99 2.46
C THR A 399 -29.33 24.34 1.82
N VAL A 400 -29.80 24.35 0.58
CA VAL A 400 -30.11 25.58 -0.16
C VAL A 400 -31.20 26.35 0.60
N ARG A 401 -30.93 27.60 0.95
CA ARG A 401 -31.92 28.42 1.68
C ARG A 401 -33.05 28.85 0.74
N PRO A 402 -34.31 28.94 1.23
CA PRO A 402 -35.36 29.64 0.52
C PRO A 402 -34.96 31.10 0.26
N ARG A 403 -35.24 31.61 -0.93
CA ARG A 403 -35.17 33.05 -1.18
C ARG A 403 -36.24 33.70 -0.29
N ARG A 404 -35.81 34.65 0.54
CA ARG A 404 -36.71 35.50 1.32
C ARG A 404 -37.32 36.56 0.43
#